data_AF-A0A379B129-F1
#
_entry.id   AF-A0A379B129-F1
#
_cell.length_a   1.000
_cell.length_b   1.000
_cell.length_c   1.000
_cell.angle_alpha   90.00
_cell.angle_beta   90.00
_cell.angle_gamma   90.00
#
_symmetry.space_group_name_H-M   'P 1'
#
loop_
_entity.id
_entity.type
_entity.pdbx_description
1 polymer ?
#
loop_
_entity_poly.entity_id
_entity_poly.type
_entity_poly.pdbx_seq_one_letter_code
_entity_poly.pdbx_strand_id
1 'polypeptide(L)'
;MPSEIAADLRTILHAPDKQSLTYKAFTKAADALKTSAYELAKKTGGITSIPQYLQDGFEIKYFPKGTGFPDLSLPEMPDLPKADVTAFSIDDESTTEVDDALSLTDLGNGTKRVGIHIAAPSLAVRQGGGMEQIIMQRLSTVYFPGGKITMLPENWITAFSLDAGAYRPAVSIYFDVDGEFNVGEPTCKIEAVNIAANLRIQAIEPHFNAETGLDQAGEMMFAHHQDLIWFYQFATALQKARGKYEPDRAPQYDYSIELDEEGNVSVVRRERGSPIDTLVSEMMILANSTWAQMLDETGCPAFSASNRQAKCA
;
A
#
# COMPACT_ATOMS: atom_id res chain seq x y z
N MET A 1 -29.50 15.85 -23.33
CA MET A 1 -29.44 16.85 -22.25
C MET A 1 -28.92 18.17 -22.82
N PRO A 2 -29.40 19.35 -22.39
CA PRO A 2 -28.80 20.64 -22.79
C PRO A 2 -27.32 20.74 -22.37
N SER A 3 -26.49 21.41 -23.17
CA SER A 3 -25.04 21.54 -22.94
C SER A 3 -24.66 22.19 -21.62
N GLU A 4 -25.42 23.19 -21.19
CA GLU A 4 -25.20 23.97 -19.98
C GLU A 4 -25.48 23.11 -18.73
N ILE A 5 -26.54 22.30 -18.78
CA ILE A 5 -26.83 21.33 -17.72
C ILE A 5 -25.80 20.21 -17.72
N ALA A 6 -25.35 19.76 -18.89
CA ALA A 6 -24.32 18.72 -18.99
C ALA A 6 -22.99 19.17 -18.37
N ALA A 7 -22.59 20.44 -18.57
CA ALA A 7 -21.39 21.00 -17.97
C ALA A 7 -21.47 21.08 -16.43
N ASP A 8 -22.64 21.41 -15.89
CA ASP A 8 -22.88 21.52 -14.45
C ASP A 8 -23.34 20.20 -13.80
N LEU A 9 -23.53 19.12 -14.57
CA LEU A 9 -24.18 17.90 -14.07
C LEU A 9 -23.46 17.32 -12.85
N ARG A 10 -22.12 17.33 -12.88
CA ARG A 10 -21.27 16.84 -11.80
C ARG A 10 -21.53 17.59 -10.48
N THR A 11 -21.61 18.92 -10.52
CA THR A 11 -21.89 19.75 -9.33
C THR A 11 -23.35 19.64 -8.92
N ILE A 12 -24.30 19.61 -9.86
CA ILE A 12 -25.73 19.39 -9.60
C ILE A 12 -25.96 18.10 -8.79
N LEU A 13 -25.23 17.02 -9.11
CA LEU A 13 -25.42 15.71 -8.47
C LEU A 13 -24.72 15.60 -7.11
N HIS A 14 -23.53 16.18 -6.94
CA HIS A 14 -22.67 15.90 -5.77
C HIS A 14 -22.41 17.11 -4.86
N ALA A 15 -22.51 18.34 -5.37
CA ALA A 15 -22.34 19.58 -4.60
C ALA A 15 -23.30 20.67 -5.13
N PRO A 16 -24.62 20.49 -4.97
CA PRO A 16 -25.61 21.32 -5.64
C PRO A 16 -25.59 22.78 -5.13
N ASP A 17 -25.34 23.72 -6.03
CA ASP A 17 -25.69 25.12 -5.80
C ASP A 17 -27.19 25.33 -6.01
N LYS A 18 -27.94 25.39 -4.91
CA LYS A 18 -29.40 25.58 -4.92
C LYS A 18 -29.85 26.89 -5.55
N GLN A 19 -28.94 27.86 -5.72
CA GLN A 19 -29.27 29.15 -6.32
C GLN A 19 -29.11 29.13 -7.85
N SER A 20 -28.28 28.23 -8.38
CA SER A 20 -27.98 28.14 -9.80
C SER A 20 -29.23 27.86 -10.65
N LEU A 21 -29.24 28.43 -11.86
CA LEU A 21 -30.32 28.22 -12.82
C LEU A 21 -30.31 26.78 -13.35
N THR A 22 -29.13 26.19 -13.55
CA THR A 22 -28.95 24.84 -14.05
C THR A 22 -29.45 23.80 -13.04
N TYR A 23 -29.17 23.98 -11.75
CA TYR A 23 -29.72 23.15 -10.68
C TYR A 23 -31.25 23.24 -10.62
N LYS A 24 -31.80 24.46 -10.54
CA LYS A 24 -33.26 24.67 -10.48
C LYS A 24 -33.98 24.06 -11.68
N ALA A 25 -33.43 24.23 -12.88
CA ALA A 25 -33.98 23.66 -14.11
C ALA A 25 -33.96 22.13 -14.06
N PHE A 26 -32.84 21.55 -13.63
CA PHE A 26 -32.68 20.09 -13.56
C PHE A 26 -33.59 19.46 -12.50
N THR A 27 -33.67 20.05 -11.30
CA THR A 27 -34.56 19.57 -10.23
C THR A 27 -36.02 19.68 -10.65
N LYS A 28 -36.43 20.80 -11.28
CA LYS A 28 -37.80 20.96 -11.79
C LYS A 28 -38.16 19.89 -12.83
N ALA A 29 -37.21 19.51 -13.69
CA ALA A 29 -37.40 18.45 -14.66
C ALA A 29 -37.52 17.07 -13.99
N ALA A 30 -36.68 16.79 -12.98
CA ALA A 30 -36.74 15.55 -12.20
C ALA A 30 -38.09 15.41 -11.45
N ASP A 31 -38.55 16.50 -10.83
CA ASP A 31 -39.83 16.56 -10.12
C ASP A 31 -41.02 16.34 -11.06
N ALA A 32 -41.01 16.99 -12.24
CA ALA A 32 -42.06 16.82 -13.25
C ALA A 32 -42.15 15.37 -13.75
N LEU A 33 -41.02 14.67 -13.84
CA LEU A 33 -40.93 13.28 -14.24
C LEU A 33 -41.04 12.28 -13.07
N LYS A 34 -41.24 12.77 -11.83
CA LYS A 34 -41.32 11.97 -10.60
C LYS A 34 -40.15 11.00 -10.45
N THR A 35 -38.94 11.48 -10.72
CA THR A 35 -37.72 10.68 -10.70
C THR A 35 -36.64 11.38 -9.89
N SER A 36 -35.61 10.66 -9.44
CA SER A 36 -34.49 11.29 -8.73
C SER A 36 -33.57 12.01 -9.70
N ALA A 37 -32.75 12.94 -9.20
CA ALA A 37 -31.73 13.61 -10.01
C ALA A 37 -30.77 12.60 -10.69
N TYR A 38 -30.39 11.54 -9.96
CA TYR A 38 -29.59 10.44 -10.49
C TYR A 38 -30.29 9.69 -11.63
N GLU A 39 -31.54 9.27 -11.44
CA GLU A 39 -32.30 8.54 -12.46
C GLU A 39 -32.56 9.40 -13.71
N LEU A 40 -32.80 10.71 -13.52
CA LEU A 40 -32.90 11.64 -14.64
C LEU A 40 -31.58 11.74 -15.40
N ALA A 41 -30.45 11.90 -14.69
CA ALA A 41 -29.12 11.98 -15.28
C ALA A 41 -28.78 10.70 -16.06
N LYS A 42 -29.08 9.53 -15.49
CA LYS A 42 -28.91 8.23 -16.16
C LYS A 42 -29.77 8.12 -17.44
N LYS A 43 -31.07 8.44 -17.36
CA LYS A 43 -31.99 8.38 -18.52
C LYS A 43 -31.61 9.33 -19.65
N THR A 44 -30.97 10.44 -19.33
CA THR A 44 -30.59 11.47 -20.30
C THR A 44 -29.17 11.30 -20.83
N GLY A 45 -28.50 10.19 -20.48
CA GLY A 45 -27.12 9.88 -20.90
C GLY A 45 -26.05 10.72 -20.20
N GLY A 46 -26.40 11.45 -19.14
CA GLY A 46 -25.45 12.23 -18.34
C GLY A 46 -24.63 11.40 -17.36
N ILE A 47 -25.13 10.23 -16.96
CA ILE A 47 -24.36 9.21 -16.24
C ILE A 47 -24.30 7.98 -17.14
N THR A 48 -23.10 7.66 -17.62
CA THR A 48 -22.82 6.47 -18.43
C THR A 48 -22.12 5.37 -17.64
N SER A 49 -21.49 5.70 -16.51
CA SER A 49 -20.74 4.79 -15.65
C SER A 49 -21.05 5.06 -14.17
N ILE A 50 -21.48 4.02 -13.44
CA ILE A 50 -21.69 4.08 -11.98
C ILE A 50 -20.36 4.31 -11.25
N PRO A 51 -19.25 3.61 -11.60
CA PRO A 51 -17.93 3.93 -11.05
C PRO A 51 -17.56 5.41 -11.17
N GLN A 52 -17.73 6.00 -12.35
CA GLN A 52 -17.43 7.43 -12.56
C GLN A 52 -18.31 8.33 -11.69
N TYR A 53 -19.60 8.04 -11.57
CA TYR A 53 -20.50 8.79 -10.69
C TYR A 53 -20.08 8.74 -9.22
N LEU A 54 -19.64 7.57 -8.72
CA LEU A 54 -19.17 7.44 -7.34
C LEU A 54 -17.83 8.17 -7.13
N GLN A 55 -16.92 8.06 -8.09
CA GLN A 55 -15.64 8.77 -8.09
C GLN A 55 -15.85 10.29 -8.10
N ASP A 56 -16.73 10.81 -8.96
CA ASP A 56 -17.02 12.23 -9.06
C ASP A 56 -17.46 12.82 -7.73
N GLY A 57 -18.35 12.10 -7.02
CA GLY A 57 -18.82 12.49 -5.70
C GLY A 57 -17.75 12.43 -4.62
N PHE A 58 -16.89 11.42 -4.67
CA PHE A 58 -15.75 11.29 -3.76
C PHE A 58 -14.76 12.44 -3.97
N GLU A 59 -14.37 12.71 -5.21
CA GLU A 59 -13.46 13.79 -5.56
C GLU A 59 -14.01 15.17 -5.19
N ILE A 60 -15.29 15.44 -5.43
CA ILE A 60 -15.90 16.73 -5.04
C ILE A 60 -15.81 16.94 -3.52
N LYS A 61 -16.03 15.88 -2.75
CA LYS A 61 -16.05 15.96 -1.29
C LYS A 61 -14.65 16.07 -0.69
N TYR A 62 -13.71 15.25 -1.14
CA TYR A 62 -12.40 15.10 -0.50
C TYR A 62 -11.25 15.76 -1.28
N PHE A 63 -11.44 16.01 -2.58
CA PHE A 63 -10.50 16.66 -3.48
C PHE A 63 -11.13 17.87 -4.20
N PRO A 64 -11.66 18.87 -3.47
CA PRO A 64 -12.39 20.00 -4.06
C PRO A 64 -11.53 20.89 -4.98
N LYS A 65 -10.21 20.75 -4.93
CA LYS A 65 -9.23 21.43 -5.80
C LYS A 65 -8.70 20.53 -6.93
N GLY A 66 -9.27 19.33 -7.09
CA GLY A 66 -8.78 18.29 -7.99
C GLY A 66 -7.78 17.33 -7.34
N THR A 67 -7.51 16.23 -8.06
CA THR A 67 -6.57 15.16 -7.68
C THR A 67 -5.16 15.38 -8.21
N GLY A 68 -4.96 16.42 -9.03
CA GLY A 68 -3.65 16.78 -9.58
C GLY A 68 -2.69 17.33 -8.52
N PHE A 69 -1.41 17.37 -8.90
CA PHE A 69 -0.37 17.97 -8.09
C PHE A 69 0.08 19.30 -8.72
N PRO A 70 0.46 20.30 -7.92
CA PRO A 70 1.22 21.43 -8.45
C PRO A 70 2.57 20.93 -8.98
N ASP A 71 3.18 21.71 -9.88
CA ASP A 71 4.52 21.41 -10.39
C ASP A 71 5.54 21.50 -9.25
N LEU A 72 5.94 20.34 -8.72
CA LEU A 72 6.85 20.18 -7.61
C LEU A 72 8.05 19.34 -8.06
N SER A 73 9.15 20.02 -8.34
CA SER A 73 10.43 19.38 -8.63
C SER A 73 10.91 18.57 -7.43
N LEU A 74 11.49 17.41 -7.70
CA LEU A 74 12.23 16.66 -6.71
C LEU A 74 13.46 17.49 -6.29
N PRO A 75 13.73 17.70 -4.99
CA PRO A 75 14.95 18.36 -4.55
C PRO A 75 16.17 17.47 -4.84
N GLU A 76 17.36 18.08 -4.78
CA GLU A 76 18.62 17.34 -4.85
C GLU A 76 18.70 16.36 -3.67
N MET A 77 18.88 15.09 -3.99
CA MET A 77 18.97 14.02 -2.99
C MET A 77 20.36 13.98 -2.37
N PRO A 78 20.48 13.74 -1.06
CA PRO A 78 21.78 13.51 -0.44
C PRO A 78 22.45 12.28 -1.06
N ASP A 79 23.78 12.31 -1.18
CA ASP A 79 24.54 11.12 -1.54
C ASP A 79 24.46 10.11 -0.38
N LEU A 80 23.78 8.99 -0.63
CA LEU A 80 23.54 7.97 0.37
C LEU A 80 24.60 6.87 0.26
N PRO A 81 25.12 6.35 1.40
CA PRO A 81 25.99 5.19 1.37
C PRO A 81 25.26 4.03 0.69
N LYS A 82 25.96 3.27 -0.15
CA LYS A 82 25.40 2.07 -0.77
C LYS A 82 25.38 0.95 0.25
N ALA A 83 24.26 0.25 0.34
CA ALA A 83 24.13 -0.95 1.16
C ALA A 83 24.94 -2.10 0.54
N ASP A 84 25.60 -2.90 1.38
CA ASP A 84 26.34 -4.10 0.97
C ASP A 84 25.42 -5.32 0.80
N VAL A 85 24.12 -5.10 0.58
CA VAL A 85 23.10 -6.14 0.43
C VAL A 85 22.32 -5.94 -0.87
N THR A 86 21.74 -7.04 -1.34
CA THR A 86 20.80 -7.05 -2.44
C THR A 86 19.43 -7.44 -1.89
N ALA A 87 18.42 -6.65 -2.18
CA ALA A 87 17.07 -6.83 -1.68
C ALA A 87 16.08 -7.19 -2.78
N PHE A 88 14.91 -7.69 -2.39
CA PHE A 88 13.76 -7.93 -3.25
C PHE A 88 12.47 -7.52 -2.53
N SER A 89 11.46 -7.07 -3.28
CA SER A 89 10.13 -6.81 -2.72
C SER A 89 9.16 -7.94 -3.02
N ILE A 90 8.06 -8.02 -2.27
CA ILE A 90 6.95 -8.93 -2.54
C ILE A 90 5.65 -8.14 -2.47
N ASP A 91 5.01 -7.93 -3.61
CA ASP A 91 3.87 -7.05 -3.74
C ASP A 91 2.78 -7.64 -4.63
N ASP A 92 1.60 -7.03 -4.59
CA ASP A 92 0.55 -7.31 -5.56
C ASP A 92 1.00 -6.88 -6.98
N GLU A 93 0.47 -7.53 -8.02
CA GLU A 93 0.67 -7.14 -9.43
C GLU A 93 0.31 -5.67 -9.69
N SER A 94 -0.72 -5.17 -9.01
CA SER A 94 -1.19 -3.79 -9.14
C SER A 94 -0.35 -2.74 -8.39
N THR A 95 0.63 -3.16 -7.59
CA THR A 95 1.48 -2.25 -6.82
C THR A 95 2.46 -1.51 -7.71
N THR A 96 2.31 -0.18 -7.78
CA THR A 96 3.24 0.74 -8.45
C THR A 96 4.05 1.62 -7.48
N GLU A 97 3.71 1.60 -6.20
CA GLU A 97 4.41 2.31 -5.12
C GLU A 97 4.96 1.22 -4.22
N VAL A 98 6.18 0.74 -4.49
CA VAL A 98 6.82 -0.32 -3.71
C VAL A 98 7.45 0.32 -2.48
N ASP A 99 6.81 0.13 -1.32
CA ASP A 99 7.21 0.76 -0.07
C ASP A 99 8.24 -0.04 0.72
N ASP A 100 8.29 -1.36 0.56
CA ASP A 100 9.17 -2.23 1.34
C ASP A 100 9.91 -3.29 0.51
N ALA A 101 11.08 -3.68 0.99
CA ALA A 101 11.89 -4.76 0.43
C ALA A 101 12.65 -5.50 1.54
N LEU A 102 12.99 -6.75 1.27
CA LEU A 102 13.69 -7.65 2.20
C LEU A 102 15.05 -8.06 1.62
N SER A 103 16.04 -8.23 2.49
CA SER A 103 17.30 -8.88 2.14
C SER A 103 17.67 -9.96 3.15
N LEU A 104 18.36 -10.99 2.67
CA LEU A 104 18.85 -12.09 3.50
C LEU A 104 20.30 -12.36 3.13
N THR A 105 21.21 -12.22 4.11
CA THR A 105 22.64 -12.47 3.91
C THR A 105 23.11 -13.56 4.87
N ASP A 106 23.80 -14.57 4.35
CA ASP A 106 24.42 -15.59 5.20
C ASP A 106 25.70 -15.04 5.84
N LEU A 107 25.78 -15.05 7.17
CA LEU A 107 26.95 -14.61 7.93
C LEU A 107 27.86 -15.78 8.33
N GLY A 108 27.50 -17.02 7.97
CA GLY A 108 28.16 -18.24 8.39
C GLY A 108 27.66 -18.77 9.74
N ASN A 109 28.06 -20.00 10.06
CA ASN A 109 27.72 -20.70 11.32
C ASN A 109 26.21 -20.76 11.64
N GLY A 110 25.36 -20.73 10.62
CA GLY A 110 23.90 -20.75 10.78
C GLY A 110 23.28 -19.40 11.14
N THR A 111 24.06 -18.32 11.19
CA THR A 111 23.55 -16.96 11.41
C THR A 111 23.21 -16.30 10.07
N LYS A 112 22.06 -15.66 9.99
CA LYS A 112 21.66 -14.85 8.83
C LYS A 112 21.38 -13.42 9.23
N ARG A 113 21.77 -12.46 8.40
CA ARG A 113 21.35 -11.07 8.51
C ARG A 113 20.07 -10.87 7.73
N VAL A 114 19.02 -10.49 8.43
CA VAL A 114 17.74 -10.03 7.88
C VAL A 114 17.81 -8.53 7.72
N GLY A 115 17.57 -8.02 6.51
CA GLY A 115 17.36 -6.60 6.26
C GLY A 115 15.92 -6.33 5.87
N ILE A 116 15.33 -5.29 6.45
CA ILE A 116 14.00 -4.76 6.10
C ILE A 116 14.22 -3.32 5.68
N HIS A 117 13.83 -2.98 4.46
CA HIS A 117 14.15 -1.72 3.79
C HIS A 117 12.85 -1.01 3.44
N ILE A 118 12.65 0.19 3.96
CA ILE A 118 11.45 0.98 3.70
C ILE A 118 11.82 2.19 2.85
N ALA A 119 11.07 2.42 1.76
CA ALA A 119 11.21 3.58 0.90
C ALA A 119 11.29 4.87 1.73
N ALA A 120 12.19 5.77 1.35
CA ALA A 120 12.50 6.94 2.15
C ALA A 120 12.10 8.29 1.50
N PRO A 121 10.83 8.49 1.07
CA PRO A 121 10.40 9.74 0.44
C PRO A 121 10.53 10.95 1.37
N SER A 122 10.48 10.72 2.69
CA SER A 122 10.68 11.75 3.70
C SER A 122 12.04 12.45 3.62
N LEU A 123 13.06 11.83 3.01
CA LEU A 123 14.38 12.45 2.79
C LEU A 123 14.30 13.69 1.89
N ALA A 124 13.34 13.74 0.97
CA ALA A 124 13.10 14.90 0.12
C ALA A 124 12.08 15.89 0.70
N VAL A 125 11.35 15.53 1.77
CA VAL A 125 10.31 16.39 2.32
C VAL A 125 10.93 17.44 3.24
N ARG A 126 10.86 18.71 2.81
CA ARG A 126 11.25 19.85 3.64
C ARG A 126 10.10 20.26 4.57
N GLN A 127 10.41 20.44 5.85
CA GLN A 127 9.49 21.01 6.84
C GLN A 127 9.00 22.42 6.41
N GLY A 128 7.70 22.64 6.51
CA GLY A 128 6.98 23.82 6.04
C GLY A 128 6.84 23.93 4.53
N GLY A 129 7.35 22.96 3.75
CA GLY A 129 7.39 22.99 2.30
C GLY A 129 6.06 22.61 1.63
N GLY A 130 5.97 22.84 0.32
CA GLY A 130 4.78 22.51 -0.47
C GLY A 130 4.43 21.02 -0.47
N MET A 131 5.44 20.13 -0.45
CA MET A 131 5.19 18.69 -0.40
C MET A 131 4.59 18.25 0.95
N GLU A 132 5.08 18.79 2.08
CA GLU A 132 4.52 18.49 3.40
C GLU A 132 3.03 18.90 3.48
N GLN A 133 2.67 20.06 2.92
CA GLN A 133 1.27 20.50 2.89
C GLN A 133 0.38 19.53 2.10
N ILE A 134 0.88 18.98 0.99
CA ILE A 134 0.14 18.00 0.18
C ILE A 134 -0.01 16.68 0.95
N ILE A 135 1.07 16.19 1.57
CA ILE A 135 1.04 14.97 2.38
C ILE A 135 0.04 15.13 3.53
N MET A 136 0.05 16.27 4.24
CA MET A 136 -0.89 16.55 5.33
C MET A 136 -2.34 16.70 4.84
N GLN A 137 -2.55 17.15 3.60
CA GLN A 137 -3.88 17.24 3.01
C GLN A 137 -4.42 15.86 2.57
N ARG A 138 -3.56 14.98 2.03
CA ARG A 138 -3.96 13.68 1.49
C ARG A 138 -3.94 12.55 2.52
N LEU A 139 -3.00 12.59 3.45
CA LEU A 139 -2.71 11.62 4.53
C LEU A 139 -2.33 10.20 4.06
N SER A 140 -2.94 9.69 2.99
CA SER A 140 -2.66 8.37 2.42
C SER A 140 -3.01 8.34 0.93
N THR A 141 -2.51 7.32 0.23
CA THR A 141 -3.05 6.95 -1.08
C THR A 141 -4.47 6.43 -0.90
N VAL A 142 -5.38 6.85 -1.76
CA VAL A 142 -6.76 6.35 -1.77
C VAL A 142 -6.84 5.22 -2.80
N TYR A 143 -7.13 4.01 -2.34
CA TYR A 143 -7.36 2.85 -3.20
C TYR A 143 -8.86 2.61 -3.35
N PHE A 144 -9.32 2.36 -4.59
CA PHE A 144 -10.70 2.00 -4.89
C PHE A 144 -10.75 1.05 -6.09
N PRO A 145 -11.86 0.31 -6.29
CA PRO A 145 -11.99 -0.56 -7.45
C PRO A 145 -11.76 0.22 -8.76
N GLY A 146 -10.84 -0.27 -9.59
CA GLY A 146 -10.51 0.34 -10.88
C GLY A 146 -9.55 1.54 -10.82
N GLY A 147 -9.02 1.93 -9.66
CA GLY A 147 -8.04 3.01 -9.62
C GLY A 147 -7.50 3.40 -8.25
N LYS A 148 -6.66 4.42 -8.26
CA LYS A 148 -6.14 5.04 -7.05
C LYS A 148 -5.88 6.52 -7.24
N ILE A 149 -5.92 7.26 -6.14
CA ILE A 149 -5.42 8.63 -6.06
C ILE A 149 -4.20 8.61 -5.15
N THR A 150 -3.01 8.75 -5.76
CA THR A 150 -1.74 8.62 -5.05
C THR A 150 -1.53 9.72 -4.03
N MET A 151 -0.81 9.42 -2.95
CA MET A 151 -0.41 10.43 -1.96
C MET A 151 0.65 11.38 -2.53
N LEU A 152 1.58 10.83 -3.31
CA LEU A 152 2.72 11.54 -3.88
C LEU A 152 2.58 11.68 -5.41
N PRO A 153 3.18 12.72 -6.01
CA PRO A 153 3.21 12.86 -7.46
C PRO A 153 4.13 11.80 -8.09
N GLU A 154 3.91 11.52 -9.37
CA GLU A 154 4.61 10.46 -10.12
C GLU A 154 6.13 10.59 -10.04
N ASN A 155 6.68 11.80 -10.20
CA ASN A 155 8.13 12.03 -10.14
C ASN A 155 8.74 11.71 -8.76
N TRP A 156 7.96 11.79 -7.68
CA TRP A 156 8.39 11.34 -6.35
C TRP A 156 8.25 9.84 -6.19
N ILE A 157 7.15 9.26 -6.68
CA ILE A 157 6.97 7.80 -6.69
C ILE A 157 8.13 7.14 -7.44
N THR A 158 8.43 7.57 -8.67
CA THR A 158 9.55 7.03 -9.47
C THR A 158 10.91 7.16 -8.77
N ALA A 159 11.10 8.19 -7.94
CA ALA A 159 12.36 8.42 -7.23
C ALA A 159 12.55 7.48 -6.02
N PHE A 160 11.45 7.16 -5.33
CA PHE A 160 11.49 6.48 -4.02
C PHE A 160 10.94 5.07 -4.01
N SER A 161 10.06 4.72 -4.95
CA SER A 161 9.59 3.34 -5.11
C SER A 161 10.79 2.42 -5.21
N LEU A 162 10.75 1.34 -4.43
CA LEU A 162 11.80 0.34 -4.41
C LEU A 162 11.72 -0.56 -5.66
N ASP A 163 11.67 0.04 -6.85
CA ASP A 163 11.63 -0.71 -8.11
C ASP A 163 13.00 -1.33 -8.40
N ALA A 164 12.96 -2.56 -8.92
CA ALA A 164 14.10 -3.37 -9.26
C ALA A 164 15.00 -2.74 -10.34
N GLY A 165 16.28 -3.12 -10.30
CA GLY A 165 17.30 -2.74 -11.27
C GLY A 165 18.12 -1.50 -10.90
N ALA A 166 17.86 -0.89 -9.74
CA ALA A 166 18.58 0.29 -9.29
C ALA A 166 18.81 0.31 -7.76
N TYR A 167 19.73 1.19 -7.36
CA TYR A 167 19.89 1.56 -5.96
C TYR A 167 18.80 2.57 -5.57
N ARG A 168 18.05 2.27 -4.51
CA ARG A 168 16.88 3.04 -4.08
C ARG A 168 17.06 3.58 -2.65
N PRO A 169 16.71 4.85 -2.36
CA PRO A 169 16.79 5.41 -1.01
C PRO A 169 15.86 4.67 -0.04
N ALA A 170 16.44 4.16 1.05
CA ALA A 170 15.69 3.44 2.06
C ALA A 170 16.12 3.80 3.49
N VAL A 171 15.17 3.68 4.42
CA VAL A 171 15.45 3.52 5.84
C VAL A 171 15.44 2.01 6.10
N SER A 172 16.61 1.48 6.43
CA SER A 172 16.83 0.05 6.64
C SER A 172 16.93 -0.26 8.13
N ILE A 173 16.39 -1.41 8.53
CA ILE A 173 16.67 -2.04 9.82
C ILE A 173 17.21 -3.45 9.59
N TYR A 174 18.28 -3.78 10.30
CA TYR A 174 18.97 -5.06 10.19
C TYR A 174 18.97 -5.82 11.50
N PHE A 175 18.83 -7.14 11.41
CA PHE A 175 18.92 -8.07 12.52
C PHE A 175 19.82 -9.24 12.17
N ASP A 176 20.72 -9.60 13.07
CA ASP A 176 21.43 -10.87 12.98
C ASP A 176 20.59 -11.93 13.72
N VAL A 177 20.15 -12.94 12.98
CA VAL A 177 19.25 -14.01 13.45
C VAL A 177 20.03 -15.32 13.48
N ASP A 178 20.07 -15.97 14.64
CA ASP A 178 20.80 -17.23 14.81
C ASP A 178 20.01 -18.45 14.29
N GLY A 179 20.63 -19.64 14.39
CA GLY A 179 20.04 -20.89 13.91
C GLY A 179 18.80 -21.36 14.69
N GLU A 180 18.51 -20.75 15.84
CA GLU A 180 17.30 -21.01 16.65
C GLU A 180 16.23 -19.94 16.43
N PHE A 181 16.45 -19.02 15.49
CA PHE A 181 15.62 -17.84 15.22
C PHE A 181 15.57 -16.82 16.38
N ASN A 182 16.59 -16.77 17.22
CA ASN A 182 16.74 -15.67 18.16
C ASN A 182 17.18 -14.41 17.40
N VAL A 183 16.50 -13.30 17.66
CA VAL A 183 16.73 -12.01 17.00
C VAL A 183 17.74 -11.21 17.83
N GLY A 184 18.87 -10.84 17.21
CA GLY A 184 19.87 -9.97 17.82
C GLY A 184 19.47 -8.50 17.84
N GLU A 185 20.35 -7.65 18.36
CA GLU A 185 20.14 -6.20 18.43
C GLU A 185 19.99 -5.56 17.04
N PRO A 186 19.05 -4.61 16.87
CA PRO A 186 18.82 -3.97 15.59
C PRO A 186 19.94 -2.99 15.22
N THR A 187 20.23 -2.90 13.93
CA THR A 187 21.04 -1.80 13.37
C THR A 187 20.22 -1.04 12.33
N CYS A 188 20.00 0.25 12.55
CA CYS A 188 19.29 1.12 11.60
C CYS A 188 20.25 1.93 10.72
N LYS A 189 19.91 2.10 9.44
CA LYS A 189 20.68 2.89 8.47
C LYS A 189 19.76 3.66 7.53
N ILE A 190 20.26 4.81 7.07
CA ILE A 190 19.71 5.51 5.90
C ILE A 190 20.73 5.30 4.78
N GLU A 191 20.32 4.65 3.71
CA GLU A 191 21.24 4.17 2.67
C GLU A 191 20.52 3.98 1.34
N ALA A 192 21.30 3.72 0.28
CA ALA A 192 20.76 3.30 -1.00
C ALA A 192 20.89 1.78 -1.12
N VAL A 193 19.76 1.08 -1.32
CA VAL A 193 19.70 -0.38 -1.36
C VAL A 193 19.51 -0.85 -2.80
N ASN A 194 20.31 -1.83 -3.23
CA ASN A 194 20.14 -2.44 -4.54
C ASN A 194 18.92 -3.37 -4.55
N ILE A 195 17.91 -3.05 -5.35
CA ILE A 195 16.73 -3.90 -5.51
C ILE A 195 16.94 -4.81 -6.73
N ALA A 196 17.08 -6.11 -6.52
CA ALA A 196 17.27 -7.07 -7.60
C ALA A 196 15.97 -7.52 -8.25
N ALA A 197 14.87 -7.62 -7.49
CA ALA A 197 13.59 -8.11 -7.98
C ALA A 197 12.41 -7.49 -7.24
N ASN A 198 11.31 -7.25 -7.96
CA ASN A 198 9.99 -7.05 -7.36
C ASN A 198 9.17 -8.31 -7.68
N LEU A 199 8.99 -9.19 -6.69
CA LEU A 199 8.22 -10.42 -6.85
C LEU A 199 6.72 -10.08 -6.76
N ARG A 200 5.92 -10.62 -7.69
CA ARG A 200 4.47 -10.42 -7.70
C ARG A 200 3.76 -11.60 -7.08
N ILE A 201 2.93 -11.36 -6.06
CA ILE A 201 2.22 -12.38 -5.28
C ILE A 201 1.51 -13.35 -6.21
N GLN A 202 0.76 -12.84 -7.19
CA GLN A 202 0.01 -13.63 -8.17
C GLN A 202 0.90 -14.60 -8.98
N ALA A 203 2.17 -14.24 -9.21
CA ALA A 203 3.10 -15.08 -9.96
C ALA A 203 3.79 -16.14 -9.08
N ILE A 204 4.04 -15.84 -7.80
CA ILE A 204 4.79 -16.73 -6.90
C ILE A 204 3.88 -17.61 -6.02
N GLU A 205 2.67 -17.16 -5.67
CA GLU A 205 1.72 -17.87 -4.81
C GLU A 205 1.34 -19.27 -5.32
N PRO A 206 1.12 -19.51 -6.63
CA PRO A 206 0.89 -20.87 -7.15
C PRO A 206 2.04 -21.85 -6.87
N HIS A 207 3.24 -21.32 -6.61
CA HIS A 207 4.46 -22.06 -6.34
C HIS A 207 4.94 -21.96 -4.88
N PHE A 208 4.24 -21.19 -4.03
CA PHE A 208 4.59 -20.97 -2.63
C PHE A 208 3.31 -20.73 -1.80
N ASN A 209 2.71 -21.83 -1.33
CA ASN A 209 1.44 -21.84 -0.59
C ASN A 209 1.44 -22.98 0.45
N ALA A 210 0.32 -23.18 1.15
CA ALA A 210 0.22 -24.19 2.21
C ALA A 210 0.43 -25.63 1.74
N GLU A 211 0.21 -25.91 0.44
CA GLU A 211 0.31 -27.25 -0.13
C GLU A 211 1.65 -27.49 -0.83
N THR A 212 2.27 -26.45 -1.41
CA THR A 212 3.47 -26.55 -2.25
C THR A 212 4.47 -25.41 -2.01
N GLY A 213 5.77 -25.67 -2.23
CA GLY A 213 6.82 -24.62 -2.21
C GLY A 213 7.40 -24.28 -0.85
N LEU A 214 7.04 -25.00 0.21
CA LEU A 214 7.57 -24.80 1.57
C LEU A 214 8.75 -25.73 1.92
N ASP A 215 9.08 -26.68 1.05
CA ASP A 215 10.13 -27.68 1.27
C ASP A 215 11.51 -27.16 0.83
N GLN A 216 12.48 -27.19 1.74
CA GLN A 216 13.88 -26.82 1.46
C GLN A 216 14.56 -27.76 0.46
N ALA A 217 14.10 -29.01 0.33
CA ALA A 217 14.62 -29.96 -0.65
C ALA A 217 13.93 -29.87 -2.02
N GLY A 218 12.93 -29.00 -2.16
CA GLY A 218 12.14 -28.82 -3.37
C GLY A 218 12.90 -28.14 -4.51
N GLU A 219 12.30 -28.19 -5.71
CA GLU A 219 12.80 -27.45 -6.87
C GLU A 219 12.57 -25.94 -6.69
N MET A 220 13.57 -25.14 -7.05
CA MET A 220 13.47 -23.67 -7.01
C MET A 220 12.60 -23.19 -8.18
N MET A 221 11.40 -22.70 -7.87
CA MET A 221 10.42 -22.31 -8.89
C MET A 221 10.54 -20.86 -9.36
N PHE A 222 11.21 -19.99 -8.59
CA PHE A 222 11.37 -18.56 -8.87
C PHE A 222 12.58 -17.97 -8.14
N ALA A 223 12.97 -16.74 -8.48
CA ALA A 223 14.07 -16.05 -7.81
C ALA A 223 13.77 -15.84 -6.31
N HIS A 224 14.76 -16.01 -5.44
CA HIS A 224 14.60 -15.91 -3.98
C HIS A 224 13.67 -16.94 -3.34
N HIS A 225 13.29 -18.02 -4.04
CA HIS A 225 12.43 -19.07 -3.47
C HIS A 225 12.98 -19.63 -2.15
N GLN A 226 14.28 -19.92 -2.09
CA GLN A 226 14.92 -20.43 -0.87
C GLN A 226 14.92 -19.40 0.28
N ASP A 227 15.04 -18.13 -0.05
CA ASP A 227 14.98 -17.04 0.92
C ASP A 227 13.56 -16.94 1.50
N LEU A 228 12.52 -17.06 0.67
CA LEU A 228 11.12 -17.07 1.13
C LEU A 228 10.82 -18.25 2.06
N ILE A 229 11.35 -19.45 1.78
CA ILE A 229 11.22 -20.59 2.70
C ILE A 229 11.82 -20.23 4.07
N TRP A 230 13.01 -19.65 4.09
CA TRP A 230 13.66 -19.25 5.34
C TRP A 230 12.88 -18.14 6.06
N PHE A 231 12.42 -17.12 5.34
CA PHE A 231 11.59 -16.04 5.90
C PHE A 231 10.27 -16.57 6.47
N TYR A 232 9.64 -17.54 5.82
CA TYR A 232 8.41 -18.14 6.34
C TYR A 232 8.64 -18.94 7.63
N GLN A 233 9.74 -19.69 7.71
CA GLN A 233 10.14 -20.37 8.96
C GLN A 233 10.42 -19.37 10.08
N PHE A 234 11.14 -18.29 9.76
CA PHE A 234 11.42 -17.22 10.71
C PHE A 234 10.14 -16.50 11.17
N ALA A 235 9.25 -16.14 10.25
CA ALA A 235 7.94 -15.55 10.56
C ALA A 235 7.09 -16.46 11.45
N THR A 236 7.11 -17.77 11.19
CA THR A 236 6.46 -18.76 12.04
C THR A 236 7.04 -18.77 13.46
N ALA A 237 8.36 -18.64 13.61
CA ALA A 237 9.01 -18.53 14.91
C ALA A 237 8.59 -17.23 15.65
N LEU A 238 8.53 -16.10 14.94
CA LEU A 238 8.05 -14.82 15.48
C LEU A 238 6.59 -14.90 15.94
N GLN A 239 5.70 -15.51 15.16
CA GLN A 239 4.31 -15.73 15.54
C GLN A 239 4.18 -16.59 16.80
N LYS A 240 4.99 -17.65 16.92
CA LYS A 240 5.03 -18.50 18.11
C LYS A 240 5.47 -17.70 19.33
N ALA A 241 6.54 -16.92 19.22
CA ALA A 241 7.03 -16.06 20.30
C ALA A 241 5.98 -15.03 20.75
N ARG A 242 5.15 -14.54 19.83
CA ARG A 242 4.04 -13.61 20.10
C ARG A 242 2.75 -14.27 20.59
N GLY A 243 2.69 -15.61 20.65
CA GLY A 243 1.46 -16.34 20.98
C GLY A 243 0.34 -16.13 19.96
N LYS A 244 0.69 -15.89 18.69
CA LYS A 244 -0.23 -15.66 17.57
C LYS A 244 -0.21 -16.78 16.53
N TYR A 245 0.55 -17.84 16.79
CA TYR A 245 0.62 -19.01 15.92
C TYR A 245 -0.64 -19.88 16.09
N GLU A 246 -1.45 -19.96 15.04
CA GLU A 246 -2.70 -20.72 14.99
C GLU A 246 -2.72 -21.61 13.75
N PRO A 247 -2.09 -22.81 13.79
CA PRO A 247 -1.95 -23.67 12.61
C PRO A 247 -3.28 -24.25 12.12
N ASP A 248 -4.25 -24.43 13.03
CA ASP A 248 -5.57 -25.00 12.73
C ASP A 248 -6.63 -23.91 12.46
N ARG A 249 -6.21 -22.67 12.23
CA ARG A 249 -7.14 -21.58 11.96
C ARG A 249 -7.86 -21.86 10.65
N ALA A 250 -9.20 -21.82 10.68
CA ALA A 250 -10.00 -21.95 9.48
C ALA A 250 -9.61 -20.88 8.45
N PRO A 251 -9.46 -21.23 7.16
CA PRO A 251 -9.12 -20.28 6.11
C PRO A 251 -10.06 -19.08 6.15
N GLN A 252 -9.48 -17.89 6.30
CA GLN A 252 -10.21 -16.64 6.21
C GLN A 252 -10.08 -16.13 4.80
N TYR A 253 -11.11 -15.43 4.33
CA TYR A 253 -11.12 -14.93 2.97
C TYR A 253 -11.49 -13.47 2.99
N ASP A 254 -10.66 -12.68 2.32
CA ASP A 254 -10.97 -11.32 1.97
C ASP A 254 -11.56 -11.30 0.54
N TYR A 255 -12.17 -10.18 0.20
CA TYR A 255 -12.80 -9.98 -1.11
C TYR A 255 -12.18 -8.75 -1.75
N SER A 256 -11.55 -8.94 -2.90
CA SER A 256 -11.18 -7.84 -3.79
C SER A 256 -12.36 -7.52 -4.69
N ILE A 257 -12.59 -6.23 -4.92
CA ILE A 257 -13.60 -5.74 -5.84
C ILE A 257 -12.86 -5.11 -7.01
N GLU A 258 -13.07 -5.65 -8.19
CA GLU A 258 -12.45 -5.18 -9.43
C GLU A 258 -13.54 -4.67 -10.38
N LEU A 259 -13.14 -3.79 -11.28
CA LEU A 259 -14.00 -3.28 -12.35
C LEU A 259 -13.38 -3.72 -13.68
N ASP A 260 -14.20 -4.33 -14.55
CA ASP A 260 -13.78 -4.60 -15.92
C ASP A 260 -13.80 -3.33 -16.80
N GLU A 261 -13.31 -3.44 -18.04
CA GLU A 261 -13.27 -2.33 -19.00
C GLU A 261 -14.65 -1.74 -19.33
N GLU A 262 -15.72 -2.51 -19.10
CA GLU A 262 -17.11 -2.11 -19.32
C GLU A 262 -17.75 -1.49 -18.06
N GLY A 263 -17.03 -1.47 -16.94
CA GLY A 263 -17.45 -0.95 -15.64
C GLY A 263 -18.32 -1.92 -14.84
N ASN A 264 -18.36 -3.21 -15.19
CA ASN A 264 -19.01 -4.24 -14.40
C ASN A 264 -18.14 -4.62 -13.21
N VAL A 265 -18.78 -4.93 -12.10
CA VAL A 265 -18.12 -5.31 -10.85
C VAL A 265 -17.85 -6.81 -10.86
N SER A 266 -16.58 -7.20 -10.71
CA SER A 266 -16.19 -8.56 -10.36
C SER A 266 -15.72 -8.60 -8.90
N VAL A 267 -15.98 -9.73 -8.24
CA VAL A 267 -15.56 -9.95 -6.85
C VAL A 267 -14.66 -11.17 -6.82
N VAL A 268 -13.39 -10.94 -6.50
CA VAL A 268 -12.37 -11.99 -6.41
C VAL A 268 -12.16 -12.32 -4.95
N ARG A 269 -12.21 -13.62 -4.62
CA ARG A 269 -11.95 -14.11 -3.27
C ARG A 269 -10.45 -14.31 -3.11
N ARG A 270 -9.85 -13.70 -2.08
CA ARG A 270 -8.45 -13.87 -1.71
C ARG A 270 -8.37 -14.60 -0.39
N GLU A 271 -7.61 -15.69 -0.34
CA GLU A 271 -7.33 -16.37 0.93
C GLU A 271 -6.40 -15.51 1.77
N ARG A 272 -6.70 -15.40 3.06
CA ARG A 272 -5.95 -14.59 4.01
C ARG A 272 -5.05 -15.49 4.83
N GLY A 273 -3.81 -15.07 5.02
CA GLY A 273 -2.84 -15.81 5.82
C GLY A 273 -2.13 -16.89 5.02
N SER A 274 -1.95 -16.65 3.71
CA SER A 274 -1.01 -17.44 2.92
C SER A 274 0.40 -17.37 3.54
N PRO A 275 1.31 -18.31 3.22
CA PRO A 275 2.69 -18.22 3.67
C PRO A 275 3.36 -16.89 3.31
N ILE A 276 3.01 -16.31 2.16
CA ILE A 276 3.48 -14.98 1.72
C ILE A 276 2.92 -13.87 2.61
N ASP A 277 1.61 -13.84 2.85
CA ASP A 277 1.01 -12.85 3.76
C ASP A 277 1.65 -12.93 5.15
N THR A 278 1.89 -14.15 5.63
CA THR A 278 2.50 -14.41 6.94
C THR A 278 3.94 -13.90 7.01
N LEU A 279 4.78 -14.23 6.03
CA LEU A 279 6.16 -13.81 6.06
C LEU A 279 6.31 -12.29 5.94
N VAL A 280 5.57 -11.65 5.02
CA VAL A 280 5.64 -10.19 4.82
C VAL A 280 5.11 -9.48 6.06
N SER A 281 3.96 -9.90 6.59
CA SER A 281 3.37 -9.25 7.77
C SER A 281 4.23 -9.35 9.01
N GLU A 282 4.87 -10.50 9.29
CA GLU A 282 5.75 -10.61 10.46
C GLU A 282 7.05 -9.81 10.31
N MET A 283 7.58 -9.64 9.09
CA MET A 283 8.72 -8.73 8.88
C MET A 283 8.31 -7.28 9.17
N MET A 284 7.16 -6.84 8.65
CA MET A 284 6.64 -5.50 8.94
C MET A 284 6.31 -5.29 10.42
N ILE A 285 5.81 -6.33 11.12
CA ILE A 285 5.57 -6.27 12.56
C ILE A 285 6.90 -6.15 13.32
N LEU A 286 7.92 -6.93 12.94
CA LEU A 286 9.24 -6.87 13.56
C LEU A 286 9.83 -5.46 13.42
N ALA A 287 9.92 -4.93 12.21
CA ALA A 287 10.46 -3.58 11.97
C ALA A 287 9.69 -2.49 12.74
N ASN A 288 8.36 -2.46 12.61
CA ASN A 288 7.54 -1.42 13.24
C ASN A 288 7.56 -1.49 14.77
N SER A 289 7.53 -2.68 15.35
CA SER A 289 7.59 -2.84 16.81
C SER A 289 8.95 -2.46 17.38
N THR A 290 10.04 -2.80 16.67
CA THR A 290 11.39 -2.41 17.07
C THR A 290 11.58 -0.90 16.96
N TRP A 291 11.17 -0.25 15.87
CA TRP A 291 11.25 1.22 15.77
C TRP A 291 10.38 1.92 16.82
N ALA A 292 9.18 1.40 17.10
CA ALA A 292 8.35 1.95 18.16
C ALA A 292 9.05 1.88 19.54
N GLN A 293 9.71 0.76 19.85
CA GLN A 293 10.50 0.62 21.07
C GLN A 293 11.69 1.60 21.11
N MET A 294 12.46 1.71 20.02
CA MET A 294 13.59 2.65 19.94
C MET A 294 13.16 4.10 20.13
N LEU A 295 12.00 4.49 19.57
CA LEU A 295 11.44 5.84 19.74
C LEU A 295 10.99 6.10 21.17
N ASP A 296 10.38 5.11 21.83
CA ASP A 296 9.98 5.19 23.24
C ASP A 296 11.20 5.35 24.17
N GLU A 297 12.23 4.53 23.97
CA GLU A 297 13.48 4.56 24.75
C GLU A 297 14.24 5.88 24.61
N THR A 298 14.16 6.52 23.44
CA THR A 298 14.80 7.82 23.18
C THR A 298 13.94 9.02 23.56
N GLY A 299 12.68 8.80 23.98
CA GLY A 299 11.73 9.87 24.29
C GLY A 299 11.31 10.70 23.08
N CYS A 300 11.46 10.15 21.86
CA CYS A 300 11.11 10.84 20.63
C CYS A 300 9.58 10.72 20.38
N PRO A 301 8.84 11.82 20.24
CA PRO A 301 7.41 11.76 19.95
C PRO A 301 7.14 11.08 18.60
N ALA A 302 6.24 10.10 18.59
CA ALA A 302 5.82 9.39 17.40
C ALA A 302 4.33 9.03 17.44
N PHE A 303 3.73 8.85 16.26
CA PHE A 303 2.39 8.26 16.15
C PHE A 303 2.48 6.76 16.40
N SER A 304 1.76 6.26 17.41
CA SER A 304 1.69 4.83 17.73
C SER A 304 0.27 4.29 17.53
N ALA A 305 0.19 3.07 16.98
CA ALA A 305 -1.07 2.34 16.90
C ALA A 305 -1.31 1.59 18.22
N SER A 306 -2.32 2.00 18.98
CA SER A 306 -2.71 1.30 20.22
C SER A 306 -4.07 0.63 20.06
N ASN A 307 -4.12 -0.69 20.21
CA ASN A 307 -5.38 -1.40 20.39
C ASN A 307 -5.68 -1.51 21.88
N ARG A 308 -6.58 -0.65 22.40
CA ARG A 308 -7.20 -0.92 23.70
C ARG A 308 -8.13 -2.10 23.48
N GLN A 309 -7.77 -3.28 23.98
CA GLN A 309 -8.77 -4.32 24.21
C GLN A 309 -9.85 -3.69 25.09
N ALA A 310 -11.07 -3.60 24.57
CA ALA A 310 -12.22 -3.32 25.40
C ALA A 310 -12.28 -4.44 26.45
N LYS A 311 -11.83 -4.14 27.67
CA LYS A 311 -12.18 -4.96 28.83
C LYS A 311 -13.69 -4.81 28.95
N CYS A 312 -14.44 -5.77 28.38
CA CYS A 312 -15.81 -6.00 28.82
C CYS A 312 -15.72 -6.33 30.31
N ALA A 313 -16.11 -5.38 31.14
CA ALA A 313 -16.36 -5.58 32.56
C ALA A 313 -17.70 -6.29 32.75
#